data_AF-A0A3P7LWG3-F1
#
_entry.id   AF-A0A3P7LWG3-F1
#
_cell.length_a   1.000
_cell.length_b   1.000
_cell.length_c   1.000
_cell.angle_alpha   90.00
_cell.angle_beta   90.00
_cell.angle_gamma   90.00
#
_symmetry.space_group_name_H-M   'P 1'
#
loop_
_entity.id
_entity.type
_entity.pdbx_description
1 polymer ?
#
loop_
_entity_poly.entity_id
_entity_poly.type
_entity_poly.pdbx_seq_one_letter_code
_entity_poly.pdbx_strand_id
1 'polypeptide(L)'
;MERGCDGGNLVILQTELANRLYKLLLHHIQQFIFNSAGAMLLLCDLNEYRKCVSQWRLEPTASRQFESLHALANLLVVLPENLADAAHSPMLADVDHTLIQDFLKLRQDYKNLKVNVNLY
;
A
#
# COMPACT_ATOMS: atom_id res chain seq x y z
N MET A 1 -1.31 8.89 22.74
CA MET A 1 -2.58 9.54 22.35
C MET A 1 -3.66 9.35 23.42
N GLU A 2 -3.86 8.13 23.91
CA GLU A 2 -4.94 7.77 24.86
C GLU A 2 -4.92 8.53 26.21
N ARG A 3 -3.79 9.15 26.59
CA ARG A 3 -3.69 9.98 27.82
C ARG A 3 -4.24 11.40 27.66
N GLY A 4 -4.51 11.84 26.43
CA GLY A 4 -4.97 13.21 26.13
C GLY A 4 -6.23 13.29 25.28
N CYS A 5 -6.79 12.15 24.87
CA CYS A 5 -8.03 12.03 24.12
C CYS A 5 -8.61 10.63 24.33
N ASP A 6 -9.93 10.51 24.49
CA ASP A 6 -10.62 9.27 24.84
C ASP A 6 -11.84 9.00 23.94
N GLY A 7 -12.48 7.84 24.15
CA GLY A 7 -13.74 7.47 23.51
C GLY A 7 -13.74 7.60 21.99
N GLY A 8 -14.84 8.14 21.45
CA GLY A 8 -14.99 8.37 20.01
C GLY A 8 -14.05 9.45 19.46
N ASN A 9 -13.66 10.45 20.27
CA ASN A 9 -12.71 11.47 19.84
C ASN A 9 -11.33 10.88 19.53
N LEU A 10 -10.90 9.90 20.34
CA LEU A 10 -9.66 9.16 20.09
C LEU A 10 -9.71 8.38 18.77
N VAL A 11 -10.85 7.74 18.47
CA VAL A 11 -11.06 7.00 17.22
C VAL A 11 -10.96 7.93 16.01
N ILE A 12 -11.63 9.08 16.06
CA ILE A 12 -11.60 10.09 14.99
C ILE A 12 -10.17 10.60 14.79
N LEU A 13 -9.50 10.95 15.89
CA LEU A 13 -8.12 11.47 15.86
C LEU A 13 -7.14 10.44 15.25
N GLN A 14 -7.20 9.19 15.70
CA GLN A 14 -6.32 8.13 15.22
C GLN A 14 -6.61 7.79 13.76
N THR A 15 -7.88 7.76 13.37
CA THR A 15 -8.31 7.54 11.98
C THR A 15 -7.79 8.64 11.06
N GLU A 16 -7.93 9.91 11.45
CA GLU A 16 -7.44 11.03 10.64
C GLU A 16 -5.90 11.02 10.54
N LEU A 17 -5.19 10.68 11.62
CA LEU A 17 -3.74 10.51 11.58
C LEU A 17 -3.34 9.37 10.64
N ALA A 18 -4.01 8.22 10.71
CA ALA A 18 -3.75 7.08 9.85
C ALA A 18 -3.96 7.42 8.37
N ASN A 19 -5.04 8.13 8.04
CA ASN A 19 -5.31 8.60 6.68
C ASN A 19 -4.22 9.54 6.16
N ARG A 20 -3.70 10.44 7.01
CA ARG A 20 -2.60 11.35 6.64
C ARG A 20 -1.29 10.60 6.44
N LEU A 21 -0.99 9.64 7.31
CA LEU A 21 0.18 8.79 7.18
C LEU A 21 0.12 7.96 5.89
N TYR A 22 -1.02 7.36 5.57
CA TYR A 22 -1.23 6.64 4.31
C TYR A 22 -0.92 7.52 3.11
N LYS A 23 -1.49 8.74 3.05
CA LYS A 23 -1.22 9.70 1.96
C LYS A 23 0.26 10.07 1.86
N LEU A 24 0.92 10.29 2.99
CA LEU A 24 2.35 10.59 3.05
C LEU A 24 3.18 9.43 2.48
N LEU A 25 2.93 8.20 2.94
CA LEU A 25 3.64 7.01 2.48
C LEU A 25 3.40 6.77 0.99
N LEU A 26 2.15 6.85 0.55
CA LEU A 26 1.78 6.70 -0.86
C LEU A 26 2.55 7.69 -1.75
N HIS A 27 2.51 8.97 -1.40
CA HIS A 27 3.22 10.01 -2.12
C HIS A 27 4.73 9.77 -2.14
N HIS A 28 5.31 9.37 -1.01
CA HIS A 28 6.74 9.09 -0.88
C HIS A 28 7.16 7.91 -1.77
N ILE A 29 6.44 6.79 -1.72
CA ILE A 29 6.73 5.59 -2.51
C ILE A 29 6.74 5.90 -4.01
N GLN A 30 5.78 6.72 -4.47
CA GLN A 30 5.67 7.11 -5.88
C GLN A 30 6.84 7.98 -6.39
N GLN A 31 7.75 8.45 -5.53
CA GLN A 31 8.94 9.20 -5.95
C GLN A 31 10.12 8.31 -6.37
N PHE A 32 10.01 6.98 -6.22
CA PHE A 32 11.13 6.06 -6.44
C PHE A 32 10.84 5.06 -7.55
N ILE A 33 11.92 4.59 -8.18
CA ILE A 33 11.91 3.40 -9.03
C ILE A 33 12.57 2.25 -8.26
N PHE A 34 11.95 1.08 -8.29
CA PHE A 34 12.33 -0.05 -7.45
C PHE A 34 12.88 -1.21 -8.27
N ASN A 35 14.03 -1.73 -7.85
CA ASN A 35 14.43 -3.10 -8.14
C ASN A 35 13.87 -4.06 -7.08
N SER A 36 14.02 -5.37 -7.30
CA SER A 36 13.50 -6.38 -6.38
C SER A 36 14.02 -6.22 -4.95
N ALA A 37 15.30 -5.84 -4.76
CA ALA A 37 15.88 -5.66 -3.43
C ALA A 37 15.30 -4.44 -2.70
N GLY A 38 15.19 -3.29 -3.38
CA GLY A 38 14.58 -2.08 -2.82
C GLY A 38 13.09 -2.24 -2.56
N ALA A 39 12.37 -2.96 -3.42
CA ALA A 39 10.98 -3.30 -3.20
C ALA A 39 10.79 -4.23 -1.98
N MET A 40 11.73 -5.16 -1.74
CA MET A 40 11.70 -6.00 -0.54
C MET A 40 11.91 -5.18 0.75
N LEU A 41 12.82 -4.20 0.73
CA LEU A 41 12.98 -3.27 1.85
C LEU A 41 11.69 -2.47 2.11
N LEU A 42 11.05 -1.97 1.05
CA LEU A 42 9.76 -1.29 1.18
C LEU A 42 8.68 -2.18 1.81
N LEU A 43 8.61 -3.46 1.44
CA LEU A 43 7.67 -4.41 2.06
C LEU A 43 7.95 -4.58 3.56
N CYS A 44 9.21 -4.69 3.96
CA CYS A 44 9.58 -4.74 5.38
C CYS A 44 9.11 -3.48 6.13
N ASP A 45 9.34 -2.30 5.55
CA ASP A 45 8.90 -1.03 6.14
C ASP A 45 7.37 -0.96 6.26
N LEU A 46 6.65 -1.31 5.19
CA LEU A 46 5.18 -1.32 5.18
C LEU A 46 4.59 -2.31 6.17
N ASN A 47 5.26 -3.43 6.42
CA ASN A 47 4.84 -4.38 7.44
C ASN A 47 4.94 -3.78 8.85
N GLU A 48 6.00 -3.04 9.15
CA GLU A 48 6.14 -2.34 10.44
C GLU A 48 5.18 -1.16 10.58
N TYR A 49 4.92 -0.39 9.50
CA TYR A 49 3.89 0.66 9.52
C TYR A 49 2.49 0.08 9.78
N ARG A 50 2.14 -1.03 9.12
CA ARG A 50 0.89 -1.77 9.36
C ARG A 50 0.76 -2.22 10.80
N LYS A 51 1.80 -2.84 11.34
CA LYS A 51 1.84 -3.30 12.74
C LYS A 51 1.72 -2.15 13.75
N CYS A 52 2.28 -0.98 13.43
CA CYS A 52 2.13 0.22 14.26
C CYS A 52 0.67 0.70 14.26
N VAL A 53 0.08 0.84 13.07
CA VAL A 53 -1.28 1.35 12.88
C VAL A 53 -2.34 0.37 13.38
N SER A 54 -2.08 -0.94 13.34
CA SER A 54 -3.00 -1.96 13.86
C SER A 54 -3.21 -1.91 15.37
N GLN A 55 -2.37 -1.17 16.10
CA GLN A 55 -2.52 -0.94 17.56
C GLN A 55 -3.47 0.22 17.87
N TRP A 56 -3.92 0.97 16.85
CA TRP A 56 -4.80 2.12 17.01
C TRP A 56 -6.28 1.72 16.90
N ARG A 57 -7.17 2.56 17.41
CA ARG A 57 -8.62 2.39 17.28
C ARG A 57 -9.07 3.13 16.03
N LEU A 58 -9.20 2.39 14.93
CA LEU A 58 -9.44 2.96 13.60
C LEU A 58 -10.78 2.52 13.05
N GLU A 59 -11.35 3.38 12.23
CA GLU A 59 -12.39 2.96 11.31
C GLU A 59 -11.86 1.86 10.37
N PRO A 60 -12.65 0.83 10.05
CA PRO A 60 -12.19 -0.31 9.23
C PRO A 60 -11.60 0.09 7.87
N THR A 61 -12.10 1.17 7.28
CA THR A 61 -11.64 1.69 5.99
C THR A 61 -10.20 2.20 6.05
N ALA A 62 -9.80 2.87 7.13
CA ALA A 62 -8.43 3.32 7.33
C ALA A 62 -7.47 2.13 7.44
N SER A 63 -7.82 1.10 8.21
CA SER A 63 -7.00 -0.12 8.31
C SER A 63 -6.84 -0.82 6.96
N ARG A 64 -7.93 -0.93 6.18
CA ARG A 64 -7.91 -1.56 4.85
C ARG A 64 -6.96 -0.85 3.88
N GLN A 65 -6.82 0.47 3.95
CA GLN A 65 -5.90 1.20 3.06
C GLN A 65 -4.44 0.79 3.23
N PHE A 66 -4.00 0.42 4.43
CA PHE A 66 -2.63 -0.07 4.66
C PHE A 66 -2.43 -1.50 4.12
N GLU A 67 -3.46 -2.35 4.20
CA GLU A 67 -3.45 -3.67 3.56
C GLU A 67 -3.34 -3.55 2.04
N SER A 68 -4.14 -2.66 1.44
CA SER A 68 -4.08 -2.35 0.01
C SER A 68 -2.72 -1.76 -0.39
N LEU A 69 -2.12 -0.89 0.43
CA LEU A 69 -0.79 -0.33 0.15
C LEU A 69 0.31 -1.40 0.13
N HIS A 70 0.26 -2.34 1.08
CA HIS A 70 1.18 -3.47 1.09
C HIS A 70 0.97 -4.40 -0.11
N ALA A 71 -0.29 -4.64 -0.51
CA ALA A 71 -0.60 -5.40 -1.72
C ALA A 71 -0.10 -4.69 -3.00
N LEU A 72 -0.21 -3.37 -3.08
CA LEU A 72 0.37 -2.56 -4.17
C LEU A 72 1.90 -2.69 -4.21
N ALA A 73 2.58 -2.62 -3.06
CA ALA A 73 4.01 -2.80 -2.98
C ALA A 73 4.46 -4.23 -3.37
N ASN A 74 3.61 -5.24 -3.17
CA ASN A 74 3.90 -6.60 -3.61
C ASN A 74 4.04 -6.68 -5.15
N LEU A 75 3.34 -5.83 -5.90
CA LEU A 75 3.50 -5.71 -7.36
C LEU A 75 4.92 -5.30 -7.76
N LEU A 76 5.69 -4.69 -6.85
CA LEU A 76 7.06 -4.23 -7.11
C LEU A 76 8.10 -5.34 -6.91
N VAL A 77 7.77 -6.38 -6.14
CA VAL A 77 8.67 -7.50 -5.81
C VAL A 77 8.44 -8.73 -6.67
N VAL A 78 7.17 -9.07 -6.96
CA VAL A 78 6.87 -10.35 -7.59
C VAL A 78 7.51 -10.49 -8.97
N LEU A 79 7.80 -11.73 -9.35
CA LEU A 79 8.28 -12.04 -10.69
C LEU A 79 7.20 -11.74 -11.75
N PRO A 80 7.59 -11.41 -13.00
CA PRO A 80 6.65 -11.02 -14.05
C PRO A 80 5.50 -11.99 -14.29
N GLU A 81 5.74 -13.29 -14.17
CA GLU A 81 4.74 -14.35 -14.33
C GLU A 81 3.64 -14.32 -13.26
N ASN A 82 3.92 -13.75 -12.08
CA ASN A 82 2.98 -13.68 -10.96
C ASN A 82 2.28 -12.31 -10.86
N LEU A 83 2.61 -11.36 -11.75
CA LEU A 83 2.06 -9.99 -11.70
C LEU A 83 0.56 -9.96 -11.92
N ALA A 84 0.04 -10.79 -12.83
CA ALA A 84 -1.39 -10.84 -13.11
C ALA A 84 -2.15 -11.26 -11.85
N ASP A 85 -1.74 -12.36 -11.21
CA ASP A 85 -2.39 -12.85 -9.98
C ASP A 85 -2.26 -11.85 -8.83
N ALA A 86 -1.08 -11.23 -8.67
CA ALA A 86 -0.86 -10.21 -7.65
C ALA A 86 -1.75 -8.97 -7.86
N ALA A 87 -1.96 -8.54 -9.11
CA ALA A 87 -2.82 -7.41 -9.45
C ALA A 87 -4.32 -7.71 -9.22
N HIS A 88 -4.73 -8.98 -9.25
CA HIS A 88 -6.10 -9.42 -8.94
C HIS A 88 -6.29 -9.81 -7.46
N SER A 89 -5.34 -9.44 -6.60
CA SER A 89 -5.46 -9.66 -5.16
C SER A 89 -6.78 -9.07 -4.62
N PRO A 90 -7.51 -9.78 -3.74
CA PRO A 90 -8.71 -9.24 -3.09
C PRO A 90 -8.45 -7.94 -2.31
N MET A 91 -7.20 -7.70 -1.89
CA MET A 91 -6.81 -6.47 -1.20
C MET A 91 -6.73 -5.25 -2.14
N LEU A 92 -6.77 -5.47 -3.45
CA LEU A 92 -6.77 -4.45 -4.49
C LEU A 92 -8.16 -4.25 -5.13
N ALA A 93 -9.18 -4.98 -4.69
CA ALA A 93 -10.52 -4.95 -5.30
C ALA A 93 -11.16 -3.55 -5.31
N ASP A 94 -10.93 -2.75 -4.26
CA ASP A 94 -11.45 -1.39 -4.12
C ASP A 94 -10.43 -0.31 -4.52
N VAL A 95 -9.27 -0.72 -5.08
CA VAL A 95 -8.20 0.20 -5.47
C VAL A 95 -8.38 0.61 -6.92
N ASP A 96 -8.29 1.91 -7.19
CA ASP A 96 -8.37 2.44 -8.55
C ASP A 96 -7.32 1.78 -9.46
N HIS A 97 -7.76 1.26 -10.61
CA HIS A 97 -6.89 0.63 -11.60
C HIS A 97 -5.77 1.55 -12.07
N THR A 98 -6.00 2.87 -12.12
CA THR A 98 -4.96 3.84 -12.45
C THR A 98 -3.82 3.80 -11.44
N LEU A 99 -4.12 3.66 -10.14
CA LEU A 99 -3.11 3.55 -9.11
C LEU A 99 -2.32 2.24 -9.20
N ILE A 100 -3.00 1.13 -9.51
CA ILE A 100 -2.34 -0.16 -9.76
C ILE A 100 -1.35 -0.04 -10.92
N GLN A 101 -1.77 0.58 -12.03
CA GLN A 101 -0.91 0.83 -13.18
C GLN A 101 0.26 1.76 -12.85
N ASP A 102 0.04 2.77 -12.01
CA ASP A 102 1.10 3.68 -11.57
C ASP A 102 2.13 2.96 -10.71
N PHE A 103 1.72 2.02 -9.84
CA PHE A 103 2.66 1.16 -9.11
C PHE A 103 3.47 0.27 -10.04
N LEU A 104 2.86 -0.34 -11.06
CA LEU A 104 3.61 -1.15 -12.02
C LEU A 104 4.72 -0.34 -12.71
N LYS A 105 4.47 0.93 -13.04
CA LYS A 105 5.47 1.84 -13.63
C LYS A 105 6.66 2.14 -12.71
N LEU A 106 6.50 1.96 -11.39
CA LEU A 106 7.59 2.16 -10.44
C LEU A 106 8.62 1.01 -10.49
N ARG A 107 8.36 -0.09 -11.20
CA ARG A 107 9.34 -1.17 -11.34
C ARG A 107 10.48 -0.77 -12.27
N GLN A 108 11.71 -1.10 -11.88
CA GLN A 108 12.89 -0.86 -12.72
C GLN A 108 12.82 -1.61 -14.06
N ASP A 109 12.22 -2.79 -14.09
CA ASP A 109 12.06 -3.63 -15.27
C ASP A 109 10.80 -3.31 -16.09
N TYR A 110 10.01 -2.29 -15.73
CA TYR A 110 8.69 -2.02 -16.32
C TYR A 110 8.69 -1.98 -17.85
N LYS A 111 9.68 -1.31 -18.46
CA LYS A 111 9.78 -1.20 -19.94
C LYS A 111 10.00 -2.54 -20.65
N ASN A 112 10.50 -3.55 -19.93
CA ASN A 112 10.77 -4.88 -20.45
C ASN A 112 9.63 -5.87 -20.12
N LEU A 113 8.66 -5.47 -19.29
CA LEU A 113 7.49 -6.28 -18.99
C LEU A 113 6.63 -6.41 -20.24
N LYS A 114 6.57 -7.62 -20.81
CA LYS A 114 5.58 -7.99 -21.83
C LYS A 114 4.26 -8.40 -21.18
N VAL A 115 3.81 -7.64 -20.18
CA VAL A 115 2.64 -8.01 -19.37
C VAL A 115 1.50 -7.07 -19.70
N ASN A 116 0.47 -7.62 -20.36
CA ASN A 116 -0.84 -6.98 -20.46
C ASN A 116 -1.62 -7.34 -19.19
N VAL A 117 -1.48 -6.53 -18.14
CA VAL A 117 -2.36 -6.65 -16.97
C VAL A 117 -3.72 -6.07 -17.38
N ASN A 118 -4.59 -6.92 -17.93
CA ASN A 118 -5.97 -6.54 -18.21
C ASN A 118 -6.71 -6.41 -16.88
N LEU A 119 -6.75 -5.19 -16.37
CA LEU A 119 -7.63 -4.81 -15.26
C LEU A 119 -9.01 -4.57 -15.88
N TYR A 120 -9.94 -5.52 -15.71
CA TYR A 120 -11.31 -5.46 -16.22
C TYR A 120 -12.25 -4.72 -15.26
#